data_AF-A0A5N3W3K2-F1
#
_entry.id   AF-A0A5N3W3K2-F1
#
_cell.length_a   1.000
_cell.length_b   1.000
_cell.length_c   1.000
_cell.angle_alpha   90.00
_cell.angle_beta   90.00
_cell.angle_gamma   90.00
#
_symmetry.space_group_name_H-M   'P 1'
#
loop_
_entity.id
_entity.type
_entity.pdbx_description
1 polymer ?
#
loop_
_entity_poly.entity_id
_entity_poly.type
_entity_poly.pdbx_seq_one_letter_code
_entity_poly.pdbx_strand_id
1 'polypeptide(L)'
;HHCAPALQLRPLFPSTTGEEAAGGDRFIHDRDLAWLQQADAVVAEVTQPSLGVGYELGRAVALHKPVLCLFRPQSGRVLSAMIRGAADGSRFLVWDYEEAEVEALLDRYFESYPPEQVSASPDPTA
;
A
#
# COMPACT_ATOMS: atom_id res chain seq x y z
N HIS A 1 -24.08 -14.58 6.70
CA HIS A 1 -23.74 -13.33 7.42
C HIS A 1 -22.54 -13.57 8.33
N HIS A 2 -21.32 -13.36 7.84
CA HIS A 2 -20.11 -13.16 8.64
C HIS A 2 -19.13 -12.40 7.74
N CYS A 3 -19.32 -11.08 7.71
CA CYS A 3 -18.38 -10.14 7.12
C CYS A 3 -17.43 -9.78 8.28
N ALA A 4 -16.16 -10.17 8.21
CA ALA A 4 -15.17 -9.69 9.17
C ALA A 4 -14.83 -8.23 8.79
N PRO A 5 -15.16 -7.23 9.60
CA PRO A 5 -14.83 -5.84 9.30
C PRO A 5 -13.40 -5.58 9.77
N ALA A 6 -12.41 -5.80 8.91
CA ALA A 6 -11.03 -5.50 9.26
C ALA A 6 -10.14 -5.29 8.02
N LEU A 7 -10.42 -4.25 7.25
CA LEU A 7 -9.35 -3.42 6.70
C LEU A 7 -9.80 -1.97 6.84
N GLN A 8 -9.80 -1.53 8.10
CA GLN A 8 -9.53 -0.14 8.41
C GLN A 8 -8.32 0.27 7.58
N LEU A 9 -8.47 1.38 6.86
CA LEU A 9 -7.41 2.33 6.54
C LEU A 9 -6.65 2.72 7.81
N ARG A 10 -5.95 1.76 8.43
CA ARG A 10 -4.89 2.05 9.38
C ARG A 10 -3.82 2.71 8.55
N PRO A 11 -3.41 3.93 8.91
CA PRO A 11 -2.49 4.69 8.08
C PRO A 11 -1.28 3.81 7.83
N LEU A 12 -0.96 3.61 6.56
CA LEU A 12 0.24 2.89 6.10
C LEU A 12 1.54 3.58 6.55
N PHE A 13 1.44 4.64 7.37
CA PHE A 13 2.53 5.36 7.97
C PHE A 13 2.10 5.81 9.39
N PRO A 14 2.65 5.24 10.48
CA PRO A 14 2.87 6.09 11.63
C PRO A 14 3.80 7.22 11.17
N SER A 15 3.24 8.43 11.14
CA SER A 15 3.98 9.68 10.98
C SER A 15 5.27 9.61 11.79
N THR A 16 6.37 10.14 11.24
CA THR A 16 7.68 10.28 11.87
C THR A 16 7.65 11.23 13.08
N THR A 17 6.81 10.95 14.06
CA THR A 17 6.95 11.49 15.41
C THR A 17 7.71 10.41 16.15
N GLY A 18 8.85 10.76 16.74
CA GLY A 18 9.74 9.84 17.46
C GLY A 18 9.07 9.24 18.69
N GLU A 19 8.03 8.44 18.50
CA GLU A 19 7.60 7.45 19.45
C GLU A 19 8.56 6.29 19.29
N GLU A 20 9.47 6.15 20.26
CA GLU A 20 10.17 4.90 20.50
C GLU A 20 9.10 3.82 20.74
N ALA A 21 8.59 3.23 19.66
CA ALA A 21 7.94 1.93 19.76
C ALA A 21 8.93 1.06 20.53
N ALA A 22 8.46 0.39 21.59
CA ALA A 22 9.30 -0.24 22.60
C ALA A 22 10.33 -1.31 22.10
N GLY A 23 10.50 -1.47 20.78
CA GLY A 23 11.51 -2.31 20.13
C GLY A 23 12.52 -1.57 19.20
N GLY A 24 12.47 -0.25 19.07
CA GLY A 24 13.42 0.54 18.25
C GLY A 24 13.29 0.37 16.72
N ASP A 25 14.20 0.99 15.97
CA ASP A 25 14.15 1.05 14.49
C ASP A 25 14.06 -0.31 13.80
N ARG A 26 14.81 -1.31 14.32
CA ARG A 26 14.78 -2.68 13.76
C ARG A 26 13.41 -3.33 13.91
N PHE A 27 12.74 -3.13 15.05
CA PHE A 27 11.42 -3.68 15.26
C PHE A 27 10.40 -3.07 14.31
N ILE A 28 10.46 -1.75 14.09
CA ILE A 28 9.60 -1.05 13.14
C ILE A 28 9.83 -1.61 11.73
N HIS A 29 11.08 -1.67 11.30
CA HIS A 29 11.46 -2.24 10.00
C HIS A 29 10.95 -3.69 9.80
N ASP A 30 11.22 -4.58 10.76
CA ASP A 30 10.87 -5.99 10.64
C ASP A 30 9.36 -6.21 10.65
N ARG A 31 8.62 -5.44 11.46
CA ARG A 31 7.15 -5.44 11.50
C ARG A 31 6.55 -4.95 10.19
N ASP A 32 7.01 -3.81 9.69
CA ASP A 32 6.44 -3.18 8.51
C ASP A 32 6.72 -4.04 7.26
N LEU A 33 7.89 -4.69 7.18
CA LEU A 33 8.16 -5.70 6.16
C LEU A 33 7.30 -6.96 6.27
N ALA A 34 6.99 -7.41 7.49
CA ALA A 34 6.10 -8.56 7.69
C ALA A 34 4.69 -8.25 7.19
N TRP A 35 4.18 -7.04 7.44
CA TRP A 35 2.91 -6.58 6.88
C TRP A 35 2.94 -6.47 5.37
N LEU A 36 4.02 -5.92 4.80
CA LEU A 36 4.20 -5.83 3.36
C LEU A 36 4.17 -7.22 2.68
N GLN A 37 4.75 -8.23 3.32
CA GLN A 37 4.72 -9.61 2.82
C GLN A 37 3.31 -10.22 2.82
N GLN A 38 2.53 -9.92 3.85
CA GLN A 38 1.17 -10.45 4.03
C GLN A 38 0.11 -9.71 3.20
N ALA A 39 0.36 -8.45 2.83
CA ALA A 39 -0.58 -7.63 2.09
C ALA A 39 -0.91 -8.21 0.70
N ASP A 40 -2.17 -8.14 0.30
CA ASP A 40 -2.61 -8.53 -1.05
C ASP A 40 -2.26 -7.47 -2.09
N ALA A 41 -2.22 -6.20 -1.69
CA ALA A 41 -1.85 -5.06 -2.51
C ALA A 41 -1.24 -3.95 -1.63
N VAL A 42 -0.50 -3.03 -2.27
CA VAL A 42 0.10 -1.86 -1.64
C VAL A 42 -0.49 -0.61 -2.27
N VAL A 43 -0.97 0.31 -1.45
CA VAL A 43 -1.43 1.63 -1.90
C VAL A 43 -0.58 2.70 -1.23
N ALA A 44 0.05 3.57 -2.00
CA ALA A 44 0.95 4.61 -1.47
C ALA A 44 0.58 5.99 -1.99
N GLU A 45 0.47 6.95 -1.08
CA GLU A 45 0.41 8.37 -1.42
C GLU A 45 1.85 8.88 -1.62
N VAL A 46 2.17 9.34 -2.84
CA VAL A 46 3.54 9.67 -3.26
C VAL A 46 3.71 11.14 -3.64
N THR A 47 2.80 12.02 -3.20
CA THR A 47 2.93 13.46 -3.44
C THR A 47 4.13 14.04 -2.70
N GLN A 48 4.32 13.59 -1.45
CA GLN A 48 5.47 13.97 -0.63
C GLN A 48 6.58 12.92 -0.76
N PRO A 49 7.80 13.29 -1.22
CA PRO A 49 8.92 12.36 -1.26
C PRO A 49 9.24 11.81 0.13
N SER A 50 9.42 10.49 0.22
CA SER A 50 9.76 9.77 1.45
C SER A 50 10.70 8.60 1.12
N LEU A 51 11.82 8.50 1.86
CA LEU A 51 12.77 7.40 1.72
C LEU A 51 12.14 6.07 2.16
N GLY A 52 11.34 6.08 3.24
CA GLY A 52 10.63 4.89 3.74
C GLY A 52 9.63 4.36 2.72
N VAL A 53 8.77 5.24 2.19
CA VAL A 53 7.80 4.88 1.13
C VAL A 53 8.53 4.30 -0.09
N GLY A 54 9.60 4.96 -0.55
CA GLY A 54 10.39 4.47 -1.68
C GLY A 54 11.02 3.10 -1.43
N TYR A 55 11.53 2.86 -0.21
CA TYR A 55 12.06 1.57 0.20
C TYR A 55 10.98 0.48 0.16
N GLU A 56 9.81 0.75 0.74
CA GLU A 56 8.69 -0.20 0.77
C GLU A 56 8.15 -0.50 -0.63
N LEU A 57 8.02 0.51 -1.50
CA LEU A 57 7.61 0.31 -2.89
C LEU A 57 8.61 -0.58 -3.66
N GLY A 58 9.91 -0.36 -3.48
CA GLY A 58 10.94 -1.23 -4.07
C GLY A 58 10.83 -2.67 -3.59
N ARG A 59 10.53 -2.88 -2.30
CA ARG A 59 10.29 -4.21 -1.72
C ARG A 59 8.99 -4.85 -2.21
N ALA A 60 7.92 -4.07 -2.37
CA ALA A 60 6.64 -4.53 -2.91
C ALA A 60 6.79 -5.07 -4.34
N VAL A 61 7.52 -4.32 -5.18
CA VAL A 61 7.85 -4.72 -6.56
C VAL A 61 8.63 -6.03 -6.58
N ALA A 62 9.65 -6.16 -5.72
CA ALA A 62 10.45 -7.38 -5.63
C ALA A 62 9.64 -8.59 -5.12
N LEU A 63 8.59 -8.36 -4.34
CA LEU A 63 7.64 -9.38 -3.87
C LEU A 63 6.49 -9.63 -4.86
N HIS A 64 6.52 -9.01 -6.05
CA HIS A 64 5.47 -9.09 -7.07
C HIS A 64 4.07 -8.69 -6.59
N LYS A 65 3.98 -7.82 -5.58
CA LYS A 65 2.71 -7.31 -5.08
C LYS A 65 2.12 -6.29 -6.07
N PRO A 66 0.80 -6.27 -6.29
CA PRO A 66 0.12 -5.14 -6.91
C PRO A 66 0.37 -3.85 -6.10
N VAL A 67 0.70 -2.77 -6.79
CA VAL A 67 1.04 -1.47 -6.24
C VAL A 67 0.22 -0.39 -6.96
N LEU A 68 -0.49 0.42 -6.18
CA LEU A 68 -1.11 1.66 -6.62
C LEU A 68 -0.43 2.85 -5.95
N CYS A 69 0.19 3.72 -6.75
CA CYS A 69 0.71 5.00 -6.29
C CYS A 69 -0.28 6.12 -6.64
N LEU A 70 -0.58 6.99 -5.68
CA LEU A 70 -1.45 8.15 -5.83
C LEU A 70 -0.63 9.45 -5.73
N PHE A 71 -0.73 10.32 -6.73
CA PHE A 71 0.03 11.57 -6.80
C PHE A 71 -0.90 12.77 -7.02
N ARG A 72 -0.75 13.85 -6.25
CA ARG A 72 -1.49 15.11 -6.44
C ARG A 72 -0.68 16.09 -7.29
N PRO A 73 -0.97 16.25 -8.59
CA PRO A 73 -0.22 17.17 -9.45
C PRO A 73 -0.41 18.64 -9.05
N GLN A 74 -1.54 18.98 -8.41
CA GLN A 74 -1.83 20.34 -7.92
C GLN A 74 -0.95 20.76 -6.73
N SER A 75 -0.17 19.84 -6.15
CA SER A 75 0.75 20.13 -5.04
C SER A 75 1.92 21.05 -5.41
N GLY A 76 2.13 21.32 -6.71
CA GLY A 76 3.29 22.05 -7.22
C GLY A 76 4.59 21.24 -7.20
N ARG A 77 4.52 19.95 -6.82
CA ARG A 77 5.66 19.04 -6.80
C ARG A 77 5.75 18.26 -8.09
N VAL A 78 6.92 17.68 -8.33
CA VAL A 78 7.15 16.73 -9.42
C VAL A 78 7.36 15.35 -8.82
N LEU A 79 6.57 14.38 -9.28
CA LEU A 79 6.74 12.98 -8.86
C LEU A 79 8.13 12.48 -9.28
N SER A 80 8.77 11.69 -8.42
CA SER A 80 10.05 11.03 -8.71
C SER A 80 10.00 10.27 -10.05
N ALA A 81 10.98 10.52 -10.92
CA ALA A 81 11.11 9.81 -12.20
C ALA A 81 11.25 8.30 -12.02
N MET A 82 11.86 7.84 -10.92
CA MET A 82 11.96 6.42 -10.59
C MET A 82 10.60 5.79 -10.32
N ILE A 83 9.71 6.50 -9.61
CA ILE A 83 8.36 6.01 -9.31
C ILE A 83 7.48 6.10 -10.56
N ARG A 84 7.49 7.25 -11.26
CA ARG A 84 6.71 7.43 -12.49
C ARG A 84 7.13 6.46 -13.59
N GLY A 85 8.44 6.20 -13.71
CA GLY A 85 8.99 5.25 -14.68
C GLY A 85 8.83 3.77 -14.32
N ALA A 86 8.49 3.45 -13.06
CA ALA A 86 8.19 2.09 -12.64
C ALA A 86 6.77 1.64 -13.04
N ALA A 87 5.89 2.57 -13.44
CA ALA A 87 4.55 2.25 -13.90
C ALA A 87 4.58 1.35 -15.14
N ASP A 88 3.98 0.17 -15.02
CA ASP A 88 3.93 -0.84 -16.09
C ASP A 88 2.52 -1.03 -16.68
N GLY A 89 1.53 -0.32 -16.13
CA GLY A 89 0.13 -0.39 -16.57
C GLY A 89 -0.60 -1.67 -16.14
N SER A 90 0.03 -2.50 -15.32
CA SER A 90 -0.55 -3.75 -14.81
C SER A 90 -0.46 -3.79 -13.28
N ARG A 91 0.65 -4.28 -12.73
CA ARG A 91 0.88 -4.45 -11.30
C ARG A 91 1.45 -3.21 -10.64
N PHE A 92 2.11 -2.31 -11.36
CA PHE A 92 2.54 -1.03 -10.82
C PHE A 92 1.80 0.09 -11.52
N LEU A 93 0.86 0.70 -10.81
CA LEU A 93 0.03 1.79 -11.30
C LEU A 93 0.43 3.09 -10.61
N VAL A 94 0.40 4.17 -11.38
CA VAL A 94 0.55 5.54 -10.86
C VAL A 94 -0.63 6.33 -11.37
N TRP A 95 -1.49 6.78 -10.47
CA TRP A 95 -2.65 7.62 -10.79
C TRP A 95 -2.46 9.01 -10.20
N ASP A 96 -2.62 10.00 -11.06
CA ASP A 96 -2.73 11.38 -10.62
C ASP A 96 -4.17 11.59 -10.10
N TYR A 97 -4.34 12.30 -8.97
CA TYR A 97 -5.64 12.47 -8.32
C TYR A 97 -5.84 13.83 -7.64
N GLU A 98 -7.10 14.17 -7.39
CA GLU A 98 -7.52 15.25 -6.50
C GLU A 98 -8.11 14.69 -5.19
N GLU A 99 -7.97 15.42 -4.08
CA GLU A 99 -8.35 14.93 -2.75
C GLU A 99 -9.82 14.47 -2.66
N ALA A 100 -10.72 15.17 -3.35
CA ALA A 100 -12.14 14.83 -3.40
C ALA A 100 -12.46 13.52 -4.13
N GLU A 101 -11.53 12.98 -4.92
CA GLU A 101 -11.74 11.80 -5.77
C GLU A 101 -11.10 10.53 -5.21
N VAL A 102 -10.40 10.63 -4.08
CA VAL A 102 -9.59 9.52 -3.54
C VAL A 102 -10.42 8.27 -3.27
N GLU A 103 -11.60 8.41 -2.68
CA GLU A 103 -12.47 7.28 -2.33
C GLU A 103 -12.93 6.55 -3.60
N ALA A 104 -13.44 7.29 -4.58
CA ALA A 104 -13.90 6.73 -5.85
C ALA A 104 -12.78 6.03 -6.64
N LEU A 105 -11.55 6.55 -6.56
CA LEU A 105 -10.39 5.91 -7.19
C LEU A 105 -10.04 4.58 -6.50
N LEU A 106 -10.04 4.55 -5.16
CA LEU A 106 -9.78 3.33 -4.41
C LEU A 106 -10.84 2.27 -4.70
N ASP A 107 -12.11 2.64 -4.74
CA ASP A 107 -13.21 1.73 -5.10
C ASP A 107 -12.97 1.12 -6.48
N ARG A 108 -12.69 1.95 -7.49
CA ARG A 108 -12.37 1.49 -8.86
C ARG A 108 -11.17 0.53 -8.90
N TYR A 109 -10.14 0.80 -8.10
CA TYR A 109 -8.95 -0.05 -8.04
C TYR A 109 -9.28 -1.44 -7.49
N PHE A 110 -10.00 -1.51 -6.37
CA PHE A 110 -10.35 -2.77 -5.72
C PHE A 110 -11.44 -3.55 -6.47
N GLU A 111 -12.32 -2.88 -7.22
CA GLU A 111 -13.23 -3.55 -8.16
C GLU A 111 -12.48 -4.26 -9.29
N SER A 112 -11.36 -3.68 -9.73
CA SER A 112 -10.52 -4.25 -10.81
C SER A 112 -9.62 -5.39 -10.32
N TYR A 113 -9.41 -5.49 -9.01
CA TYR A 113 -8.60 -6.51 -8.33
C TYR A 113 -9.38 -7.10 -7.15
N PRO A 114 -10.38 -7.96 -7.41
CA PRO A 114 -11.06 -8.66 -6.33
C PRO A 114 -10.02 -9.45 -5.53
N PRO A 115 -10.00 -9.34 -4.19
CA PRO A 115 -9.07 -10.13 -3.38
C PRO A 115 -9.29 -11.61 -3.70
N GLU A 116 -8.22 -12.35 -3.98
CA GLU A 116 -8.33 -13.80 -4.16
C GLU A 116 -9.05 -14.37 -2.94
N GLN A 117 -10.17 -15.05 -3.18
CA GLN A 117 -10.90 -15.72 -2.11
C GLN A 117 -9.96 -16.73 -1.46
N VAL A 118 -9.53 -16.44 -0.23
CA VAL A 118 -8.88 -17.43 0.62
C VAL A 118 -9.87 -18.58 0.78
N SER A 119 -9.64 -19.67 0.05
CA SER A 119 -10.45 -20.87 0.18
C SER A 119 -10.30 -21.35 1.61
N ALA A 120 -11.36 -21.21 2.40
CA ALA A 120 -11.45 -21.87 3.69
C ALA A 120 -11.23 -23.37 3.44
N SER A 121 -10.06 -23.87 3.84
CA SER A 121 -9.82 -25.31 3.85
C SER A 121 -10.82 -25.94 4.82
N PRO A 122 -11.48 -27.05 4.46
CA PRO A 122 -12.38 -27.73 5.39
C PRO A 122 -11.57 -28.22 6.59
N ASP A 123 -12.08 -27.88 7.77
CA ASP A 123 -11.57 -28.26 9.09
C ASP A 123 -11.37 -29.79 9.17
N PRO A 124 -10.15 -30.31 9.43
CA PRO A 124 -9.91 -31.74 9.52
C PRO A 124 -10.17 -32.20 10.96
N THR A 125 -11.42 -32.13 11.43
CA THR A 125 -11.81 -32.89 12.63
C THR A 125 -13.28 -33.29 12.55
N ALA A 126 -13.52 -34.48 11.98
CA ALA A 126 -14.72 -35.29 12.20
C ALA A 126 -14.27 -36.66 12.73
#